data_AF-A0AAV8X1Q9-F1
#
_entry.id   AF-A0AAV8X1Q9-F1
#
_cell.length_a   1.000
_cell.length_b   1.000
_cell.length_c   1.000
_cell.angle_alpha   90.00
_cell.angle_beta   90.00
_cell.angle_gamma   90.00
#
_symmetry.space_group_name_H-M   'P 1'
#
loop_
_entity.id
_entity.type
_entity.pdbx_description
1 polymer ?
#
loop_
_entity_poly.entity_id
_entity_poly.type
_entity_poly.pdbx_seq_one_letter_code
_entity_poly.pdbx_strand_id
1 'polypeptide(L)' 'MNDQAMKQFLLHLDETLKLGRKFIIQDLDENHLFISADILDILQAKIDDLMDQISFPLAEKGP' A
#
# COMPACT_ATOMS: atom_id res chain seq x y z
N MET A 1 -3.12 11.17 -3.25
CA MET A 1 -2.75 10.58 -1.94
C MET A 1 -1.39 11.14 -1.56
N ASN A 2 -1.14 11.44 -0.28
CA ASN A 2 0.17 11.92 0.20
C ASN A 2 1.12 10.73 0.36
N ASP A 3 2.39 10.86 -0.01
CA ASP A 3 3.39 9.76 0.02
C ASP A 3 3.52 9.11 1.41
N GLN A 4 3.40 9.92 2.46
CA GLN A 4 3.42 9.46 3.85
C GLN A 4 2.26 8.51 4.19
N ALA A 5 1.08 8.72 3.60
CA ALA A 5 -0.08 7.86 3.81
C ALA A 5 0.13 6.48 3.16
N MET A 6 0.78 6.46 1.98
CA MET A 6 1.14 5.20 1.31
C MET A 6 2.15 4.41 2.12
N LYS A 7 3.17 5.06 2.69
CA LYS A 7 4.14 4.37 3.57
C LYS A 7 3.46 3.73 4.78
N GLN A 8 2.62 4.48 5.49
CA GLN A 8 1.88 3.96 6.66
C GLN A 8 0.99 2.78 6.28
N PHE A 9 0.38 2.83 5.10
CA PHE A 9 -0.41 1.73 4.58
C PHE A 9 0.44 0.47 4.30
N LEU A 10 1.60 0.62 3.66
CA LEU A 10 2.53 -0.49 3.42
C LEU A 10 3.01 -1.12 4.73
N LEU A 11 3.38 -0.30 5.72
CA LEU A 11 3.76 -0.77 7.06
C LEU A 11 2.62 -1.56 7.70
N HIS A 12 1.38 -1.05 7.62
CA HIS A 12 0.22 -1.73 8.17
C HIS A 12 -0.03 -3.08 7.48
N LEU A 13 0.12 -3.16 6.15
CA LEU A 13 -0.01 -4.43 5.41
C LEU A 13 1.04 -5.47 5.84
N ASP A 14 2.27 -5.01 6.09
CA ASP A 14 3.36 -5.86 6.59
C ASP A 14 3.11 -6.36 8.02
N GLU A 15 2.71 -5.45 8.92
CA GLU A 15 2.39 -5.77 10.31
C GLU A 15 1.22 -6.74 10.45
N THR A 16 0.17 -6.53 9.65
CA THR A 16 -1.02 -7.38 9.65
C THR A 16 -0.85 -8.67 8.86
N LEU A 17 0.33 -8.89 8.24
CA LEU A 17 0.63 -10.05 7.40
C LEU A 17 -0.46 -10.29 6.34
N LYS A 18 -1.03 -9.21 5.78
CA LYS A 18 -2.13 -9.29 4.80
C LYS A 18 -1.74 -10.03 3.53
N LEU A 19 -0.44 -10.07 3.24
CA LEU A 19 0.16 -10.80 2.13
C LEU A 19 0.66 -12.20 2.54
N GLY A 20 0.30 -12.66 3.75
CA GLY A 20 0.70 -13.96 4.31
C GLY A 20 2.12 -14.01 4.86
N ARG A 21 2.92 -12.96 4.63
CA ARG A 21 4.30 -12.84 5.14
C ARG A 21 4.70 -11.37 5.25
N LYS A 22 5.75 -11.12 6.02
CA LYS A 22 6.46 -9.84 5.98
C LYS A 22 7.20 -9.70 4.66
N PHE A 23 7.10 -8.53 4.07
CA PHE A 23 7.73 -8.16 2.82
C PHE A 23 8.64 -6.95 2.94
N ILE A 24 8.49 -6.14 4.00
CA ILE A 24 9.39 -5.05 4.32
C ILE A 24 10.66 -5.63 4.93
N ILE A 25 11.78 -5.42 4.22
CA ILE A 25 13.11 -5.85 4.65
C ILE A 25 13.71 -4.76 5.56
N GLN A 26 13.58 -3.50 5.15
CA GLN A 26 14.15 -2.37 5.88
C GLN A 26 13.39 -1.07 5.59
N ASP A 27 13.21 -0.23 6.60
CA ASP A 27 12.78 1.16 6.42
C ASP A 27 14.01 2.02 6.12
N LEU A 28 14.02 2.70 4.97
CA LEU A 28 15.15 3.52 4.54
C LEU A 28 14.98 4.95 5.03
N ASP A 29 13.84 5.58 4.73
CA ASP A 29 13.55 6.98 5.05
C ASP A 29 12.03 7.21 5.10
N GLU A 30 11.60 8.42 5.45
CA GLU A 30 10.18 8.83 5.55
C GLU A 30 9.33 8.51 4.31
N ASN A 31 9.94 8.38 3.12
CA ASN A 31 9.25 8.10 1.86
C ASN A 31 9.75 6.82 1.14
N HIS A 32 10.74 6.11 1.69
CA HIS A 32 11.38 4.98 1.02
C HIS A 32 11.38 3.73 1.91
N LEU A 33 10.84 2.63 1.38
CA LEU A 33 10.87 1.31 2.01
C LEU A 33 11.65 0.34 1.12
N PHE A 34 12.51 -0.45 1.74
CA PHE A 34 13.18 -1.57 1.08
C PHE A 34 12.35 -2.83 1.28
N ILE A 35 11.82 -3.36 0.17
CA ILE A 35 10.93 -4.52 0.17
C ILE A 35 11.47 -5.66 -0.70
N SER A 36 11.02 -6.86 -0.43
CA SER A 36 11.38 -8.04 -1.23
C SER A 36 10.75 -7.98 -2.63
N ALA A 37 11.55 -8.16 -3.68
CA ALA A 37 11.09 -8.02 -5.05
C ALA A 37 10.07 -9.09 -5.47
N ASP A 38 10.07 -10.24 -4.81
CA ASP A 38 9.17 -11.36 -5.06
C ASP A 38 7.72 -11.10 -4.60
N ILE A 39 7.46 -10.02 -3.85
CA ILE A 39 6.11 -9.61 -3.45
C ILE A 39 5.56 -8.47 -4.31
N LEU A 40 6.38 -7.83 -5.17
CA LEU A 40 6.02 -6.59 -5.86
C LEU A 40 4.73 -6.75 -6.68
N ASP A 41 4.61 -7.84 -7.43
CA ASP A 41 3.44 -8.11 -8.27
C ASP A 41 2.16 -8.24 -7.42
N ILE A 42 2.25 -8.95 -6.30
CA ILE A 42 1.13 -9.17 -5.39
C ILE A 42 0.77 -7.87 -4.68
N LEU A 43 1.78 -7.10 -4.27
CA LEU A 43 1.62 -5.82 -3.59
C LEU A 43 0.92 -4.81 -4.50
N GLN A 44 1.35 -4.69 -5.76
CA GLN A 44 0.70 -3.83 -6.75
C GLN A 44 -0.75 -4.21 -6.95
N ALA A 45 -1.04 -5.49 -7.25
CA ALA A 45 -2.41 -5.95 -7.43
C ALA A 45 -3.28 -5.65 -6.19
N LYS A 46 -2.73 -5.80 -4.98
CA LYS A 46 -3.47 -5.52 -3.75
C LYS A 46 -3.72 -4.04 -3.52
N ILE A 47 -2.74 -3.20 -3.84
CA ILE A 47 -2.88 -1.74 -3.77
C ILE A 47 -3.92 -1.28 -4.78
N ASP A 48 -3.88 -1.79 -6.02
CA ASP A 48 -4.86 -1.49 -7.07
C ASP A 48 -6.27 -1.93 -6.66
N ASP A 49 -6.45 -3.17 -6.20
CA ASP A 49 -7.73 -3.68 -5.68
C ASP A 49 -8.30 -2.80 -4.55
N LEU A 50 -7.42 -2.31 -3.68
CA LEU A 50 -7.81 -1.48 -2.54
C LEU A 50 -8.07 -0.03 -2.94
N MET A 51 -7.30 0.52 -3.89
CA MET A 51 -7.58 1.82 -4.47
C MET A 51 -8.92 1.79 -5.20
N ASP A 52 -9.22 0.74 -5.96
CA ASP A 52 -10.52 0.58 -6.62
C ASP A 52 -11.68 0.50 -5.61
N GLN A 53 -11.48 -0.19 -4.48
CA GLN A 53 -12.48 -0.24 -3.40
C GLN A 53 -12.70 1.10 -2.69
N ILE A 54 -11.64 1.92 -2.57
CA ILE A 54 -11.69 3.23 -1.91
C ILE A 54 -12.14 4.34 -2.89
N SER A 55 -11.94 4.14 -4.20
CA SER A 55 -12.20 5.14 -5.26
C SER A 55 -13.70 5.34 -5.57
N PHE A 56 -14.58 4.47 -5.09
CA PHE A 56 -16.03 4.61 -5.28
C PHE A 56 -16.77 5.02 -3.97
N PRO A 57 -17.36 6.22 -3.84
CA PRO A 57 -17.35 7.38 -4.74
C PRO A 57 -16.93 8.69 -4.04
N LEU A 58 -15.74 9.20 -4.36
CA LEU A 58 -15.46 10.65 -4.26
C LEU A 58 -15.75 11.38 -5.59
N ALA A 59 -16.37 10.67 -6.54
CA ALA A 59 -16.91 11.19 -7.78
C ALA A 59 -18.44 11.41 -7.74
N GLU A 60 -19.07 11.46 -6.55
CA GLU A 60 -20.43 11.99 -6.44
C GLU A 60 -20.40 13.53 -6.45
N LYS A 61 -20.50 14.06 -7.67
CA LYS A 61 -21.12 15.34 -8.07
C LYS A 61 -20.95 16.52 -7.11
N GLY A 62 -20.02 17.41 -7.45
CA GLY A 62 -20.22 18.82 -7.13
C GLY A 62 -21.55 19.31 -7.74
N PRO A 63 -22.43 19.97 -6.97
CA PRO A 63 -23.41 20.90 -7.51
C PRO A 63 -22.74 22.19 -8.01
#